data_AF-A0A6B2EFN3-F1
#
_entry.id   AF-A0A6B2EFN3-F1
#
_cell.length_a   1.000
_cell.length_b   1.000
_cell.length_c   1.000
_cell.angle_alpha   90.00
_cell.angle_beta   90.00
_cell.angle_gamma   90.00
#
_symmetry.space_group_name_H-M   'P 1'
#
loop_
_entity.id
_entity.type
_entity.pdbx_description
1 polymer ?
#
loop_
_entity_poly.entity_id
_entity_poly.type
_entity_poly.pdbx_seq_one_letter_code
_entity_poly.pdbx_strand_id
1 'polypeptide(L)'
;NCVKMKRKENADAFATVNERPVDDISLEFFYKPHTITLLAFSIVCAMYFAFVRNESDIQENIWSGIICVIFFFLTVSVIAFPNGPFTRPHPAVWRMIFGLSVLYLLGLQFLMFQNYKTIMGIFYWLDPGLKNFHINMDKEYGVNCSDITLERIWSHVDVFALAHFLGWMFKAILIRHMGILWAISIMWEITEIAFAHLLPNFIECWWDALILDVMVCNGVGIWCGLKLCKMLEMREYRWISIRDISSTTGKIKRAVLQFTPQSWTAVRWLDPKSTYMRFLAVCQLVIFWQVTELNTFFLKHIFEMPPSHPVVIVRLILIGLFTAPSVRQYYIYITDTQCKRVGTQCWVYGGIMVTEAILCIKNGKELFERTQSTNIIVWLLIQLFVSVVFVYGYMLWHKYFQGECDIASPAKMAPPVPTKIRQRNRRQLREDASPYKDD
;
A
#
# COMPACT_ATOMS: atom_id res chain seq x y z
N ASN A 1 35.17 -4.20 18.56
CA ASN A 1 34.74 -2.81 18.30
C ASN A 1 34.04 -2.61 16.95
N CYS A 2 34.58 -3.08 15.82
CA CYS A 2 33.94 -2.96 14.49
C CYS A 2 32.54 -3.63 14.42
N VAL A 3 32.36 -4.81 15.02
CA VAL A 3 31.05 -5.50 15.08
C VAL A 3 30.00 -4.71 15.89
N LYS A 4 30.39 -4.08 17.02
CA LYS A 4 29.50 -3.23 17.82
C LYS A 4 29.12 -1.95 17.07
N MET A 5 30.05 -1.36 16.31
CA MET A 5 29.78 -0.21 15.44
C MET A 5 28.80 -0.57 14.31
N LYS A 6 29.05 -1.65 13.55
CA LYS A 6 28.10 -2.12 12.52
C LYS A 6 26.72 -2.44 13.08
N ARG A 7 26.65 -3.04 14.28
CA ARG A 7 25.37 -3.34 14.93
C ARG A 7 24.60 -2.07 15.31
N LYS A 8 25.31 -1.01 15.72
CA LYS A 8 24.72 0.30 16.01
C LYS A 8 24.26 1.02 14.73
N GLU A 9 25.07 1.01 13.68
CA GLU A 9 24.71 1.59 12.37
C GLU A 9 23.47 0.91 11.77
N ASN A 10 23.38 -0.42 11.87
CA ASN A 10 22.20 -1.16 11.44
C ASN A 10 20.95 -0.84 12.28
N ALA A 11 21.11 -0.59 13.59
CA ALA A 11 20.00 -0.21 14.47
C ALA A 11 19.51 1.21 14.15
N ASP A 12 20.42 2.16 13.91
CA ASP A 12 20.11 3.54 13.53
C ASP A 12 19.42 3.59 12.15
N ALA A 13 19.85 2.76 11.19
CA ALA A 13 19.20 2.62 9.89
C ALA A 13 17.77 2.04 10.01
N PHE A 14 17.58 1.02 10.85
CA PHE A 14 16.25 0.45 11.11
C PHE A 14 15.31 1.44 11.83
N ALA A 15 15.84 2.19 12.79
CA ALA A 15 15.09 3.27 13.44
C ALA A 15 14.67 4.33 12.41
N THR A 16 15.55 4.74 11.51
CA THR A 16 15.23 5.74 10.47
C THR A 16 14.11 5.30 9.52
N VAL A 17 13.99 3.99 9.24
CA VAL A 17 12.94 3.42 8.37
C VAL A 17 11.56 3.40 9.03
N ASN A 18 11.52 3.25 10.36
CA ASN A 18 10.28 3.12 11.11
C ASN A 18 9.92 4.40 11.89
N GLU A 19 10.87 5.28 12.18
CA GLU A 19 10.69 6.47 13.00
C GLU A 19 11.30 7.69 12.30
N ARG A 20 10.67 8.12 11.22
CA ARG A 20 11.10 9.36 10.57
C ARG A 20 10.80 10.55 11.49
N PRO A 21 11.80 11.37 11.85
CA PRO A 21 11.57 12.58 12.63
C PRO A 21 10.79 13.61 11.81
N VAL A 22 10.02 14.46 12.48
CA VAL A 22 9.33 15.59 11.85
C VAL A 22 10.17 16.84 12.01
N ASP A 23 10.73 17.30 10.91
CA ASP A 23 11.43 18.58 10.85
C ASP A 23 10.42 19.72 10.62
N ASP A 24 10.71 20.92 11.15
CA ASP A 24 9.96 22.18 10.93
C ASP A 24 8.47 22.13 11.33
N ILE A 25 8.21 21.96 12.63
CA ILE A 25 6.86 21.95 13.21
C ILE A 25 6.23 23.36 13.16
N SER A 26 5.21 23.56 12.32
CA SER A 26 4.54 24.86 12.18
C SER A 26 3.57 25.21 13.31
N LEU A 27 3.00 24.19 13.97
CA LEU A 27 2.05 24.34 15.07
C LEU A 27 2.40 23.33 16.17
N GLU A 28 3.25 23.75 17.11
CA GLU A 28 3.74 22.88 18.19
C GLU A 28 2.63 22.18 18.98
N PHE A 29 1.47 22.82 19.12
CA PHE A 29 0.29 22.24 19.79
C PHE A 29 -0.14 20.89 19.21
N PHE A 30 -0.11 20.72 17.89
CA PHE A 30 -0.53 19.47 17.25
C PHE A 30 0.52 18.34 17.34
N TYR A 31 1.77 18.70 17.66
CA TYR A 31 2.89 17.75 17.74
C TYR A 31 3.34 17.46 19.18
N LYS A 32 2.85 18.23 20.17
CA LYS A 32 3.01 17.90 21.59
C LYS A 32 2.02 16.81 21.98
N PRO A 33 2.49 15.64 22.45
CA PRO A 33 1.61 14.54 22.81
C PRO A 33 0.89 14.84 24.12
N HIS A 34 -0.41 15.19 24.04
CA HIS A 34 -1.27 15.36 25.21
C HIS A 34 -1.91 14.02 25.62
N THR A 35 -1.07 13.08 26.07
CA THR A 35 -1.49 11.68 26.32
C THR A 35 -2.48 11.56 27.47
N ILE A 36 -2.30 12.31 28.57
CA ILE A 36 -3.18 12.29 29.74
C ILE A 36 -4.57 12.84 29.39
N THR A 37 -4.65 13.94 28.63
CA THR A 37 -5.95 14.50 28.25
C THR A 37 -6.68 13.59 27.26
N LEU A 38 -5.95 12.96 26.33
CA LEU A 38 -6.53 11.98 25.40
C LEU A 38 -7.05 10.74 26.14
N LEU A 39 -6.31 10.25 27.15
CA LEU A 39 -6.74 9.15 28.00
C LEU A 39 -7.99 9.52 28.81
N ALA A 40 -7.98 10.68 29.48
CA ALA A 40 -9.12 11.16 30.27
C ALA A 40 -10.38 11.31 29.40
N PHE A 41 -10.25 11.92 28.22
CA PHE A 41 -11.35 12.05 27.26
C PHE A 41 -11.86 10.67 26.80
N SER A 42 -10.95 9.75 26.46
CA SER A 42 -11.31 8.40 26.01
C SER A 42 -12.06 7.63 27.11
N ILE A 43 -11.63 7.73 28.36
CA ILE A 43 -12.31 7.11 29.51
C ILE A 43 -13.70 7.73 29.72
N VAL A 44 -13.82 9.06 29.70
CA VAL A 44 -15.13 9.72 29.87
C VAL A 44 -16.09 9.34 28.75
N CYS A 45 -15.64 9.32 27.50
CA CYS A 45 -16.45 8.86 26.37
C CYS A 45 -16.88 7.40 26.54
N ALA A 46 -15.98 6.52 26.94
CA ALA A 46 -16.31 5.11 27.18
C ALA A 46 -17.31 4.94 28.31
N MET A 47 -17.14 5.66 29.42
CA MET A 47 -18.09 5.66 30.53
C MET A 47 -19.46 6.16 30.07
N TYR A 48 -19.51 7.25 29.31
CA TYR A 48 -20.77 7.78 28.79
C TYR A 48 -21.53 6.71 27.96
N PHE A 49 -20.86 6.09 26.99
CA PHE A 49 -21.51 5.07 26.16
C PHE A 49 -21.83 3.77 26.94
N ALA A 50 -21.04 3.43 27.95
CA ALA A 50 -21.29 2.27 28.80
C ALA A 50 -22.52 2.45 29.70
N PHE A 51 -22.79 3.66 30.20
CA PHE A 51 -23.89 3.89 31.16
C PHE A 51 -25.16 4.50 30.55
N VAL A 52 -25.09 5.13 29.37
CA VAL A 52 -26.22 5.85 28.77
C VAL A 52 -26.90 5.08 27.64
N ARG A 53 -26.20 4.12 27.01
CA ARG A 53 -26.74 3.37 25.87
C ARG A 53 -27.80 2.37 26.33
N ASN A 54 -28.81 2.16 25.49
CA ASN A 54 -29.79 1.09 25.69
C ASN A 54 -29.14 -0.29 25.46
N GLU A 55 -29.29 -1.20 26.41
CA GLU A 55 -28.68 -2.54 26.40
C GLU A 55 -29.66 -3.65 26.00
N SER A 56 -30.86 -3.31 25.54
CA SER A 56 -31.91 -4.28 25.26
C SER A 56 -31.61 -5.24 24.10
N ASP A 57 -30.80 -4.83 23.12
CA ASP A 57 -30.48 -5.62 21.93
C ASP A 57 -29.05 -6.17 21.97
N ILE A 58 -28.92 -7.49 21.96
CA ILE A 58 -27.62 -8.19 22.04
C ILE A 58 -26.71 -7.85 20.85
N GLN A 59 -27.26 -7.71 19.64
CA GLN A 59 -26.46 -7.43 18.44
C GLN A 59 -25.89 -6.01 18.49
N GLU A 60 -26.71 -5.03 18.88
CA GLU A 60 -26.26 -3.65 19.08
C GLU A 60 -25.24 -3.54 20.21
N ASN A 61 -25.38 -4.35 21.27
CA ASN A 61 -24.42 -4.44 22.36
C ASN A 61 -23.05 -4.91 21.88
N ILE A 62 -23.02 -5.98 21.09
CA ILE A 62 -21.79 -6.52 20.50
C ILE A 62 -21.16 -5.50 19.55
N TRP A 63 -21.94 -4.89 18.65
CA TRP A 63 -21.47 -3.89 17.70
C TRP A 63 -20.85 -2.67 18.40
N SER A 64 -21.53 -2.13 19.41
CA SER A 64 -21.03 -1.01 20.21
C SER A 64 -19.74 -1.36 20.95
N GLY A 65 -19.64 -2.58 21.48
CA GLY A 65 -18.43 -3.11 22.11
C GLY A 65 -17.25 -3.19 21.14
N ILE A 66 -17.47 -3.70 19.93
CA ILE A 66 -16.44 -3.77 18.88
C ILE A 66 -15.94 -2.37 18.50
N ILE A 67 -16.84 -1.40 18.30
CA ILE A 67 -16.47 -0.01 18.00
C ILE A 67 -15.60 0.57 19.12
N CYS A 68 -15.98 0.34 20.38
CA CYS A 68 -15.22 0.82 21.53
C CYS A 68 -13.79 0.23 21.56
N VAL A 69 -13.65 -1.09 21.33
CA VAL A 69 -12.35 -1.76 21.25
C VAL A 69 -11.49 -1.18 20.12
N ILE A 70 -12.06 -0.98 18.93
CA ILE A 70 -11.36 -0.38 17.79
C ILE A 70 -10.91 1.05 18.13
N PHE A 71 -11.78 1.86 18.74
CA PHE A 71 -11.46 3.23 19.14
C PHE A 71 -10.27 3.30 20.10
N PHE A 72 -10.27 2.48 21.16
CA PHE A 72 -9.17 2.43 22.12
C PHE A 72 -7.90 1.87 21.48
N PHE A 73 -8.00 0.84 20.64
CA PHE A 73 -6.84 0.32 19.93
C PHE A 73 -6.20 1.38 19.03
N LEU A 74 -7.01 2.14 18.28
CA LEU A 74 -6.50 3.22 17.43
C LEU A 74 -5.89 4.36 18.26
N THR A 75 -6.48 4.68 19.41
CA THR A 75 -5.89 5.63 20.37
C THR A 75 -4.51 5.17 20.84
N VAL A 76 -4.37 3.89 21.23
CA VAL A 76 -3.09 3.29 21.60
C VAL A 76 -2.10 3.31 20.43
N SER A 77 -2.57 3.03 19.21
CA SER A 77 -1.72 3.08 18.01
C SER A 77 -1.13 4.47 17.80
N VAL A 78 -1.91 5.54 17.98
CA VAL A 78 -1.41 6.93 17.86
C VAL A 78 -0.31 7.23 18.86
N ILE A 79 -0.36 6.66 20.07
CA ILE A 79 0.60 6.94 21.14
C ILE A 79 1.86 6.07 20.99
N ALA A 80 1.67 4.75 20.80
CA ALA A 80 2.73 3.76 20.95
C ALA A 80 3.38 3.31 19.64
N PHE A 81 2.68 3.45 18.50
CA PHE A 81 3.19 2.90 17.24
C PHE A 81 4.23 3.81 16.58
N PRO A 82 5.17 3.23 15.82
CA PRO A 82 6.20 4.00 15.12
C PRO A 82 5.58 4.90 14.03
N ASN A 83 6.24 6.02 13.72
CA ASN A 83 5.75 6.97 12.70
C ASN A 83 5.66 6.39 11.28
N GLY A 84 6.42 5.34 11.01
CA GLY A 84 6.63 4.82 9.66
C GLY A 84 7.54 5.71 8.80
N PRO A 85 7.60 5.44 7.49
CA PRO A 85 8.45 6.17 6.55
C PRO A 85 7.89 7.55 6.14
N PHE A 86 6.65 7.84 6.52
CA PHE A 86 5.90 9.04 6.12
C PHE A 86 5.55 9.89 7.33
N THR A 87 5.66 11.21 7.17
CA THR A 87 5.41 12.19 8.23
C THR A 87 4.17 13.05 7.94
N ARG A 88 3.65 13.03 6.70
CA ARG A 88 2.55 13.88 6.24
C ARG A 88 1.35 13.10 5.71
N PRO A 89 0.11 13.55 5.93
CA PRO A 89 -0.28 14.89 6.40
C PRO A 89 0.01 15.14 7.89
N HIS A 90 0.05 14.07 8.70
CA HIS A 90 0.51 14.10 10.10
C HIS A 90 1.01 12.69 10.52
N PRO A 91 1.99 12.55 11.42
CA PRO A 91 2.47 11.23 11.86
C PRO A 91 1.37 10.37 12.51
N ALA A 92 0.45 10.99 13.25
CA ALA A 92 -0.69 10.28 13.86
C ALA A 92 -1.54 9.53 12.81
N VAL A 93 -1.69 10.08 11.59
CA VAL A 93 -2.43 9.41 10.51
C VAL A 93 -1.75 8.10 10.12
N TRP A 94 -0.42 8.10 9.99
CA TRP A 94 0.33 6.90 9.63
C TRP A 94 0.38 5.87 10.77
N ARG A 95 0.44 6.34 12.02
CA ARG A 95 0.30 5.46 13.20
C ARG A 95 -1.08 4.79 13.24
N MET A 96 -2.15 5.53 12.95
CA MET A 96 -3.50 4.96 12.81
C MET A 96 -3.61 3.98 11.65
N ILE A 97 -3.01 4.28 10.48
CA ILE A 97 -3.00 3.38 9.33
C ILE A 97 -2.27 2.08 9.67
N PHE A 98 -1.13 2.15 10.37
CA PHE A 98 -0.45 0.95 10.88
C PHE A 98 -1.33 0.21 11.89
N GLY A 99 -1.99 0.93 12.81
CA GLY A 99 -3.02 0.41 13.71
C GLY A 99 -4.11 -0.39 13.00
N LEU A 100 -4.73 0.20 11.98
CA LEU A 100 -5.74 -0.43 11.15
C LEU A 100 -5.22 -1.69 10.45
N SER A 101 -3.97 -1.68 9.97
CA SER A 101 -3.38 -2.87 9.36
C SER A 101 -3.19 -4.02 10.36
N VAL A 102 -2.82 -3.71 11.61
CA VAL A 102 -2.72 -4.73 12.67
C VAL A 102 -4.10 -5.26 13.04
N LEU A 103 -5.10 -4.39 13.23
CA LEU A 103 -6.48 -4.82 13.47
C LEU A 103 -7.02 -5.71 12.33
N TYR A 104 -6.74 -5.33 11.09
CA TYR A 104 -7.14 -6.10 9.92
C TYR A 104 -6.50 -7.49 9.93
N LEU A 105 -5.18 -7.58 10.20
CA LEU A 105 -4.47 -8.85 10.32
C LEU A 105 -5.05 -9.72 11.46
N LEU A 106 -5.36 -9.14 12.61
CA LEU A 106 -5.98 -9.85 13.73
C LEU A 106 -7.39 -10.35 13.37
N GLY A 107 -8.18 -9.54 12.64
CA GLY A 107 -9.48 -9.94 12.13
C GLY A 107 -9.38 -11.11 11.14
N LEU A 108 -8.41 -11.06 10.22
CA LEU A 108 -8.14 -12.17 9.30
C LEU A 108 -7.72 -13.44 10.06
N GLN A 109 -6.89 -13.31 11.10
CA GLN A 109 -6.51 -14.43 11.95
C GLN A 109 -7.74 -15.04 12.64
N PHE A 110 -8.66 -14.22 13.13
CA PHE A 110 -9.92 -14.69 13.71
C PHE A 110 -10.78 -15.44 12.70
N LEU A 111 -10.98 -14.87 11.50
CA LEU A 111 -11.74 -15.50 10.41
C LEU A 111 -11.11 -16.81 9.95
N MET A 112 -9.77 -16.91 9.98
CA MET A 112 -9.05 -18.12 9.61
C MET A 112 -9.38 -19.32 10.51
N PHE A 113 -9.88 -19.13 11.73
CA PHE A 113 -10.34 -20.22 12.59
C PHE A 113 -11.84 -20.52 12.49
N GLN A 114 -12.61 -19.68 11.78
CA GLN A 114 -14.04 -19.90 11.58
C GLN A 114 -14.30 -20.86 10.41
N ASN A 115 -15.45 -21.53 10.41
CA ASN A 115 -15.92 -22.28 9.25
C ASN A 115 -16.67 -21.36 8.26
N TYR A 116 -16.87 -21.82 7.03
CA TYR A 116 -17.52 -21.01 5.98
C TYR A 116 -18.89 -20.46 6.41
N LYS A 117 -19.74 -21.30 7.02
CA LYS A 117 -21.08 -20.91 7.47
C LYS A 117 -21.04 -19.81 8.54
N THR A 118 -20.09 -19.88 9.47
CA THR A 118 -19.89 -18.85 10.50
C THR A 118 -19.38 -17.55 9.88
N ILE A 119 -18.45 -17.61 8.93
CA ILE A 119 -17.94 -16.41 8.24
C ILE A 119 -19.07 -15.73 7.46
N MET A 120 -19.84 -16.48 6.68
CA MET A 120 -21.01 -15.93 5.99
C MET A 120 -22.05 -15.41 6.97
N GLY A 121 -22.26 -16.07 8.11
CA GLY A 121 -23.10 -15.55 9.18
C GLY A 121 -22.66 -14.18 9.71
N ILE A 122 -21.34 -13.95 9.85
CA ILE A 122 -20.78 -12.64 10.20
C ILE A 122 -21.05 -11.63 9.09
N PHE A 123 -20.84 -11.98 7.82
CA PHE A 123 -21.13 -11.08 6.71
C PHE A 123 -22.61 -10.73 6.59
N TYR A 124 -23.51 -11.69 6.79
CA TYR A 124 -24.96 -11.48 6.83
C TYR A 124 -25.42 -10.65 8.02
N TRP A 125 -24.66 -10.66 9.12
CA TRP A 125 -24.91 -9.79 10.25
C TRP A 125 -24.48 -8.35 9.96
N LEU A 126 -23.35 -8.17 9.26
CA LEU A 126 -22.86 -6.85 8.84
C LEU A 126 -23.73 -6.23 7.74
N ASP A 127 -24.17 -7.03 6.76
CA ASP A 127 -25.10 -6.63 5.72
C ASP A 127 -26.09 -7.78 5.41
N PRO A 128 -27.33 -7.71 5.91
CA PRO A 128 -28.36 -8.71 5.63
C PRO A 128 -28.69 -8.88 4.14
N GLY A 129 -28.40 -7.89 3.30
CA GLY A 129 -28.65 -7.93 1.85
C GLY A 129 -27.86 -9.00 1.12
N LEU A 130 -26.71 -9.42 1.67
CA LEU A 130 -25.88 -10.49 1.10
C LEU A 130 -26.56 -11.87 1.10
N LYS A 131 -27.59 -12.10 1.94
CA LYS A 131 -28.26 -13.41 2.02
C LYS A 131 -28.90 -13.87 0.72
N ASN A 132 -29.29 -12.92 -0.13
CA ASN A 132 -30.00 -13.17 -1.37
C ASN A 132 -29.10 -12.99 -2.61
N PHE A 133 -27.84 -12.62 -2.40
CA PHE A 133 -26.90 -12.44 -3.49
C PHE A 133 -26.16 -13.75 -3.76
N HIS A 134 -26.21 -14.19 -5.01
CA HIS A 134 -25.44 -15.33 -5.50
C HIS A 134 -24.78 -14.94 -6.82
N ILE A 135 -23.56 -15.41 -7.04
CA ILE A 135 -22.83 -15.15 -8.28
C ILE A 135 -23.49 -15.94 -9.41
N ASN A 136 -23.95 -15.23 -10.44
CA ASN A 136 -24.51 -15.87 -11.62
C ASN A 136 -23.39 -16.48 -12.49
N MET A 137 -23.22 -17.80 -12.37
CA MET A 137 -22.24 -18.56 -13.15
C MET A 137 -22.65 -18.77 -14.61
N ASP A 138 -23.94 -18.54 -14.94
CA ASP A 138 -24.47 -18.60 -16.31
C ASP A 138 -24.32 -17.27 -17.06
N LYS A 139 -23.78 -16.23 -16.39
CA LYS A 139 -23.48 -14.98 -17.07
C LYS A 139 -22.39 -15.25 -18.11
N GLU A 140 -22.72 -15.00 -19.37
CA GLU A 140 -21.76 -15.08 -20.46
C GLU A 140 -20.76 -13.92 -20.37
N TYR A 141 -19.47 -14.27 -20.32
CA TYR A 141 -18.34 -13.36 -20.26
C TYR A 141 -17.53 -13.49 -21.56
N GLY A 142 -17.12 -12.38 -22.16
CA GLY A 142 -16.26 -12.39 -23.36
C GLY A 142 -16.87 -13.06 -24.62
N VAL A 143 -18.18 -12.91 -24.86
CA VAL A 143 -18.84 -13.46 -26.06
C VAL A 143 -18.81 -12.49 -27.24
N ASN A 144 -18.79 -12.98 -28.49
CA ASN A 144 -18.85 -12.17 -29.72
C ASN A 144 -17.78 -11.07 -29.84
N CYS A 145 -16.54 -11.33 -29.44
CA CYS A 145 -15.47 -10.31 -29.39
C CYS A 145 -14.97 -9.81 -30.77
N SER A 146 -15.56 -10.26 -31.87
CA SER A 146 -15.33 -9.74 -33.21
C SER A 146 -16.23 -8.54 -33.56
N ASP A 147 -17.33 -8.37 -32.85
CA ASP A 147 -18.29 -7.28 -33.11
C ASP A 147 -17.97 -6.05 -32.25
N ILE A 148 -17.25 -5.10 -32.83
CA ILE A 148 -16.75 -3.89 -32.17
C ILE A 148 -17.59 -2.69 -32.65
N THR A 149 -18.70 -2.42 -31.97
CA THR A 149 -19.53 -1.23 -32.19
C THR A 149 -19.23 -0.13 -31.17
N LEU A 150 -19.52 1.13 -31.50
CA LEU A 150 -19.30 2.25 -30.59
C LEU A 150 -20.13 2.15 -29.31
N GLU A 151 -21.38 1.70 -29.42
CA GLU A 151 -22.26 1.49 -28.27
C GLU A 151 -21.67 0.44 -27.31
N ARG A 152 -21.10 -0.63 -27.87
CA ARG A 152 -20.46 -1.67 -27.09
C ARG A 152 -19.20 -1.18 -26.40
N ILE A 153 -18.32 -0.47 -27.11
CA ILE A 153 -17.14 0.14 -26.47
C ILE A 153 -17.58 1.06 -25.33
N TRP A 154 -18.59 1.92 -25.56
CA TRP A 154 -19.07 2.85 -24.55
C TRP A 154 -19.65 2.13 -23.32
N SER A 155 -20.32 0.99 -23.51
CA SER A 155 -20.82 0.19 -22.38
C SER A 155 -19.72 -0.44 -21.52
N HIS A 156 -18.51 -0.63 -22.06
CA HIS A 156 -17.34 -1.15 -21.34
C HIS A 156 -16.49 -0.02 -20.71
N VAL A 157 -16.70 1.25 -21.09
CA VAL A 157 -16.11 2.42 -20.40
C VAL A 157 -16.93 2.75 -19.15
N ASP A 158 -16.85 1.88 -18.16
CA ASP A 158 -17.62 1.96 -16.94
C ASP A 158 -16.74 2.22 -15.70
N VAL A 159 -17.27 1.91 -14.51
CA VAL A 159 -16.56 2.06 -13.24
C VAL A 159 -15.27 1.22 -13.19
N PHE A 160 -15.20 0.10 -13.91
CA PHE A 160 -14.01 -0.75 -13.97
C PHE A 160 -12.91 -0.10 -14.81
N ALA A 161 -13.23 0.48 -15.96
CA ALA A 161 -12.27 1.26 -16.74
C ALA A 161 -11.67 2.43 -15.93
N LEU A 162 -12.52 3.14 -15.16
CA LEU A 162 -12.05 4.18 -14.24
C LEU A 162 -11.18 3.60 -13.11
N ALA A 163 -11.56 2.46 -12.55
CA ALA A 163 -10.80 1.78 -11.50
C ALA A 163 -9.42 1.32 -12.01
N HIS A 164 -9.33 0.82 -13.25
CA HIS A 164 -8.08 0.48 -13.90
C HIS A 164 -7.21 1.73 -14.03
N PHE A 165 -7.73 2.80 -14.65
CA PHE A 165 -6.99 4.06 -14.80
C PHE A 165 -6.47 4.61 -13.45
N LEU A 166 -7.34 4.75 -12.45
CA LEU A 166 -6.96 5.29 -11.14
C LEU A 166 -6.02 4.35 -10.38
N GLY A 167 -6.24 3.03 -10.48
CA GLY A 167 -5.40 2.00 -9.88
C GLY A 167 -3.98 2.03 -10.45
N TRP A 168 -3.84 2.15 -11.76
CA TRP A 168 -2.54 2.25 -12.44
C TRP A 168 -1.84 3.57 -12.19
N MET A 169 -2.58 4.68 -12.09
CA MET A 169 -2.04 5.94 -11.63
C MET A 169 -1.48 5.82 -10.20
N PHE A 170 -2.22 5.17 -9.29
CA PHE A 170 -1.77 4.95 -7.92
C PHE A 170 -0.52 4.04 -7.85
N LYS A 171 -0.52 2.91 -8.57
CA LYS A 171 0.64 2.02 -8.73
C LYS A 171 1.87 2.78 -9.20
N ALA A 172 1.70 3.64 -10.20
CA ALA A 172 2.78 4.46 -10.75
C ALA A 172 3.36 5.43 -9.73
N ILE A 173 2.53 6.01 -8.85
CA ILE A 173 2.98 6.89 -7.75
C ILE A 173 3.81 6.12 -6.71
N LEU A 174 3.48 4.85 -6.47
CA LEU A 174 4.18 4.00 -5.50
C LEU A 174 5.50 3.45 -6.04
N ILE A 175 5.46 2.83 -7.23
CA ILE A 175 6.61 2.12 -7.82
C ILE A 175 7.54 3.11 -8.55
N ARG A 176 7.00 4.12 -9.24
CA ARG A 176 7.79 5.16 -9.93
C ARG A 176 8.79 4.62 -10.95
N HIS A 177 8.47 3.50 -11.59
CA HIS A 177 9.36 2.87 -12.57
C HIS A 177 8.57 2.26 -13.72
N MET A 178 8.76 2.82 -14.92
CA MET A 178 8.00 2.47 -16.13
C MET A 178 8.08 0.98 -16.44
N GLY A 179 9.28 0.40 -16.51
CA GLY A 179 9.45 -1.01 -16.89
C GLY A 179 8.80 -2.01 -15.92
N ILE A 180 8.75 -1.69 -14.61
CA ILE A 180 8.12 -2.57 -13.62
C ILE A 180 6.61 -2.46 -13.73
N LEU A 181 6.09 -1.25 -13.93
CA LEU A 181 4.64 -1.02 -14.09
C LEU A 181 4.09 -1.71 -15.34
N TRP A 182 4.78 -1.62 -16.47
CA TRP A 182 4.39 -2.35 -17.68
C TRP A 182 4.49 -3.86 -17.52
N ALA A 183 5.52 -4.34 -16.81
CA ALA A 183 5.63 -5.77 -16.49
C ALA A 183 4.42 -6.24 -15.68
N ILE A 184 4.06 -5.53 -14.60
CA ILE A 184 2.88 -5.87 -13.77
C ILE A 184 1.61 -5.78 -14.61
N SER A 185 1.49 -4.79 -15.51
CA SER A 185 0.28 -4.58 -16.34
C SER A 185 0.01 -5.75 -17.25
N ILE A 186 1.00 -6.13 -18.06
CA ILE A 186 0.89 -7.27 -18.97
C ILE A 186 0.74 -8.58 -18.19
N MET A 187 1.39 -8.67 -17.04
CA MET A 187 1.28 -9.86 -16.19
C MET A 187 -0.11 -10.04 -15.60
N TRP A 188 -0.80 -8.95 -15.29
CA TRP A 188 -2.16 -9.00 -14.79
C TRP A 188 -3.09 -9.70 -15.79
N GLU A 189 -3.05 -9.31 -17.06
CA GLU A 189 -3.82 -9.97 -18.12
C GLU A 189 -3.49 -11.47 -18.26
N ILE A 190 -2.19 -11.81 -18.20
CA ILE A 190 -1.75 -13.22 -18.24
C ILE A 190 -2.29 -13.98 -17.03
N THR A 191 -2.34 -13.32 -15.87
CA THR A 191 -2.88 -13.90 -14.63
C THR A 191 -4.38 -14.14 -14.77
N GLU A 192 -5.11 -13.21 -15.37
CA GLU A 192 -6.55 -13.36 -15.64
C GLU A 192 -6.81 -14.56 -16.57
N ILE A 193 -6.06 -14.68 -17.66
CA ILE A 193 -6.14 -15.85 -18.56
C ILE A 193 -5.81 -17.15 -17.80
N ALA A 194 -4.75 -17.16 -16.99
CA ALA A 194 -4.34 -18.34 -16.25
C ALA A 194 -5.40 -18.82 -15.25
N PHE A 195 -6.13 -17.88 -14.62
CA PHE A 195 -7.13 -18.15 -13.60
C PHE A 195 -8.59 -18.08 -14.08
N ALA A 196 -8.83 -17.81 -15.37
CA ALA A 196 -10.17 -17.75 -15.97
C ALA A 196 -10.99 -19.04 -15.79
N HIS A 197 -10.33 -20.19 -15.67
CA HIS A 197 -10.97 -21.47 -15.38
C HIS A 197 -11.57 -21.55 -13.96
N LEU A 198 -11.05 -20.76 -13.01
CA LEU A 198 -11.60 -20.64 -11.66
C LEU A 198 -12.55 -19.45 -11.54
N LEU A 199 -12.23 -18.34 -12.21
CA LEU A 199 -12.99 -17.10 -12.12
C LEU A 199 -13.53 -16.73 -13.50
N PRO A 200 -14.78 -17.09 -13.84
CA PRO A 200 -15.38 -16.79 -15.14
C PRO A 200 -15.41 -15.29 -15.46
N ASN A 201 -15.42 -14.45 -14.42
CA ASN A 201 -15.36 -13.00 -14.55
C ASN A 201 -14.01 -12.47 -15.09
N PHE A 202 -13.01 -13.31 -15.32
CA PHE A 202 -11.76 -12.95 -16.00
C PHE A 202 -11.80 -13.22 -17.51
N ILE A 203 -12.89 -13.80 -18.02
CA ILE A 203 -13.05 -14.02 -19.46
C ILE A 203 -13.54 -12.71 -20.08
N GLU A 204 -12.61 -11.95 -20.64
CA GLU A 204 -12.92 -10.68 -21.29
C GLU A 204 -12.62 -10.75 -22.79
N CYS A 205 -13.12 -9.76 -23.54
CA CYS A 205 -12.81 -9.70 -24.96
C CYS A 205 -11.34 -9.34 -25.17
N TRP A 206 -10.72 -9.90 -26.22
CA TRP A 206 -9.31 -9.62 -26.53
C TRP A 206 -9.01 -8.12 -26.69
N TRP A 207 -9.96 -7.35 -27.23
CA TRP A 207 -9.82 -5.90 -27.39
C TRP A 207 -10.03 -5.15 -26.08
N ASP A 208 -10.83 -5.70 -25.16
CA ASP A 208 -11.05 -5.15 -23.83
C ASP A 208 -9.75 -5.26 -23.03
N ALA A 209 -9.26 -6.50 -22.87
CA ALA A 209 -8.00 -6.82 -22.20
C ALA A 209 -6.77 -6.09 -22.81
N LEU A 210 -6.55 -6.20 -24.13
CA LEU A 210 -5.33 -5.66 -24.74
C LEU A 210 -5.39 -4.16 -25.03
N ILE A 211 -6.52 -3.66 -25.55
CA ILE A 211 -6.63 -2.27 -25.99
C ILE A 211 -7.15 -1.41 -24.87
N LEU A 212 -8.33 -1.70 -24.33
CA LEU A 212 -8.96 -0.86 -23.32
C LEU A 212 -8.17 -0.90 -22.02
N ASP A 213 -7.82 -2.09 -21.53
CA ASP A 213 -7.12 -2.24 -20.26
C ASP A 213 -5.63 -1.95 -20.39
N VAL A 214 -4.85 -2.80 -21.06
CA VAL A 214 -3.39 -2.63 -21.08
C VAL A 214 -2.94 -1.32 -21.73
N MET A 215 -3.43 -1.00 -22.92
CA MET A 215 -2.93 0.16 -23.66
C MET A 215 -3.55 1.48 -23.20
N VAL A 216 -4.87 1.54 -23.01
CA VAL A 216 -5.57 2.78 -22.67
C VAL A 216 -5.59 3.02 -21.17
N CYS A 217 -6.35 2.25 -20.39
CA CYS A 217 -6.55 2.50 -18.96
C CYS A 217 -5.23 2.41 -18.20
N ASN A 218 -4.51 1.29 -18.34
CA ASN A 218 -3.28 1.02 -17.62
C ASN A 218 -2.15 1.92 -18.14
N GLY A 219 -1.98 1.99 -19.45
CA GLY A 219 -0.95 2.81 -20.10
C GLY A 219 -1.09 4.31 -19.79
N VAL A 220 -2.29 4.88 -19.92
CA VAL A 220 -2.55 6.29 -19.60
C VAL A 220 -2.45 6.54 -18.09
N GLY A 221 -2.94 5.62 -17.27
CA GLY A 221 -2.79 5.69 -15.81
C GLY A 221 -1.32 5.74 -15.38
N ILE A 222 -0.49 4.85 -15.93
CA ILE A 222 0.96 4.82 -15.70
C ILE A 222 1.60 6.15 -16.12
N TRP A 223 1.29 6.64 -17.33
CA TRP A 223 1.83 7.90 -17.83
C TRP A 223 1.47 9.09 -16.94
N CYS A 224 0.18 9.22 -16.57
CA CYS A 224 -0.31 10.26 -15.66
C CYS A 224 0.38 10.20 -14.30
N GLY A 225 0.49 9.01 -13.70
CA GLY A 225 1.13 8.82 -12.39
C GLY A 225 2.62 9.14 -12.41
N LEU A 226 3.35 8.73 -13.45
CA LEU A 226 4.77 9.08 -13.61
C LEU A 226 4.98 10.57 -13.92
N LYS A 227 4.09 11.18 -14.71
CA LYS A 227 4.11 12.63 -14.94
C LYS A 227 3.90 13.40 -13.64
N LEU A 228 2.96 12.98 -12.81
CA LEU A 228 2.74 13.53 -11.48
C LEU A 228 3.99 13.37 -10.60
N CYS A 229 4.63 12.21 -10.61
CA CYS A 229 5.91 12.00 -9.91
C CYS A 229 6.98 13.00 -10.36
N LYS A 230 7.16 13.18 -11.68
CA LYS A 230 8.12 14.15 -12.23
C LYS A 230 7.80 15.58 -11.82
N MET A 231 6.52 15.96 -11.79
CA MET A 231 6.08 17.27 -11.29
C MET A 231 6.40 17.47 -9.80
N LEU A 232 6.27 16.42 -8.99
CA LEU A 232 6.62 16.44 -7.56
C LEU A 232 8.15 16.45 -7.35
N GLU A 233 8.92 15.76 -8.18
CA GLU A 233 10.41 15.77 -8.15
C GLU A 233 11.00 17.15 -8.44
N MET A 234 10.47 17.86 -9.43
CA MET A 234 10.97 19.17 -9.83
C MET A 234 10.60 20.29 -8.83
N ARG A 235 9.81 19.99 -7.80
CA ARG A 235 9.33 20.97 -6.83
C ARG A 235 10.30 21.13 -5.66
N GLU A 236 10.80 22.35 -5.45
CA GLU A 236 11.49 22.68 -4.20
C GLU A 236 10.49 22.75 -3.04
N TYR A 237 10.71 21.91 -2.04
CA TYR A 237 9.88 21.84 -0.85
C TYR A 237 10.46 22.73 0.26
N ARG A 238 10.25 24.05 0.18
CA ARG A 238 10.54 24.99 1.28
C ARG A 238 9.30 25.18 2.15
N TRP A 239 9.37 24.72 3.39
CA TRP A 239 8.22 24.69 4.29
C TRP A 239 8.29 25.85 5.28
N ILE A 240 7.65 26.97 4.93
CA ILE A 240 7.45 28.10 5.84
C ILE A 240 6.31 27.76 6.82
N SER A 241 6.37 28.24 8.06
CA SER A 241 5.29 28.05 9.04
C SER A 241 4.04 28.79 8.57
N ILE A 242 2.85 28.22 8.83
CA ILE A 242 1.57 28.88 8.50
C ILE A 242 1.41 30.22 9.23
N ARG A 243 2.13 30.39 10.36
CA ARG A 243 2.17 31.62 11.17
C ARG A 243 2.92 32.75 10.48
N ASP A 244 3.92 32.42 9.65
CA ASP A 244 4.76 33.41 8.97
C ASP A 244 4.11 33.91 7.66
N ILE A 245 2.93 33.40 7.30
CA ILE A 245 2.20 33.77 6.09
C ILE A 245 1.12 34.79 6.45
N SER A 246 1.25 36.01 5.95
CA SER A 246 0.31 37.10 6.24
C SER A 246 -1.01 37.00 5.45
N SER A 247 -1.01 36.45 4.23
CA SER A 247 -2.19 36.41 3.35
C SER A 247 -3.08 35.18 3.58
N THR A 248 -4.41 35.39 3.54
CA THR A 248 -5.40 34.31 3.66
C THR A 248 -5.26 33.27 2.54
N THR A 249 -5.05 33.72 1.30
CA THR A 249 -4.79 32.85 0.14
C THR A 249 -3.50 32.03 0.33
N GLY A 250 -2.47 32.63 0.94
CA GLY A 250 -1.22 31.93 1.28
C GLY A 250 -1.42 30.87 2.36
N LYS A 251 -2.24 31.14 3.39
CA LYS A 251 -2.58 30.18 4.43
C LYS A 251 -3.38 28.99 3.87
N ILE A 252 -4.37 29.25 3.01
CA ILE A 252 -5.14 28.20 2.33
C ILE A 252 -4.21 27.35 1.44
N LYS A 253 -3.37 27.99 0.63
CA LYS A 253 -2.36 27.29 -0.18
C LYS A 253 -1.43 26.43 0.69
N ARG A 254 -0.98 26.94 1.84
CA ARG A 254 -0.12 26.19 2.76
C ARG A 254 -0.83 24.99 3.38
N ALA A 255 -2.12 25.12 3.71
CA ALA A 255 -2.95 24.04 4.22
C ALA A 255 -3.14 22.93 3.17
N VAL A 256 -3.46 23.28 1.92
CA VAL A 256 -3.58 22.31 0.82
C VAL A 256 -2.23 21.61 0.57
N LEU A 257 -1.12 22.34 0.62
CA LEU A 257 0.22 21.76 0.47
C LEU A 257 0.65 20.85 1.62
N GLN A 258 -0.06 20.83 2.75
CA GLN A 258 0.22 19.87 3.83
C GLN A 258 -0.06 18.42 3.41
N PHE A 259 -0.98 18.22 2.46
CA PHE A 259 -1.27 16.92 1.86
C PHE A 259 -0.28 16.51 0.78
N THR A 260 0.65 17.40 0.43
CA THR A 260 1.77 17.06 -0.45
C THR A 260 2.94 16.48 0.35
N PRO A 261 3.69 15.53 -0.24
CA PRO A 261 4.84 14.89 0.40
C PRO A 261 5.85 15.91 0.91
N GLN A 262 6.47 15.65 2.08
CA GLN A 262 7.50 16.52 2.66
C GLN A 262 8.74 16.63 1.75
N SER A 263 9.09 15.50 1.13
CA SER A 263 10.21 15.35 0.20
C SER A 263 9.84 14.30 -0.82
N TRP A 264 10.15 14.52 -2.09
CA TRP A 264 9.99 13.50 -3.12
C TRP A 264 11.36 12.99 -3.57
N THR A 265 11.62 11.71 -3.34
CA THR A 265 12.87 11.07 -3.73
C THR A 265 12.65 10.21 -4.97
N ALA A 266 13.54 10.35 -5.96
CA ALA A 266 13.57 9.45 -7.11
C ALA A 266 13.87 8.03 -6.62
N VAL A 267 13.09 7.07 -7.10
CA VAL A 267 13.20 5.66 -6.73
C VAL A 267 13.97 4.94 -7.83
N ARG A 268 15.07 4.30 -7.46
CA ARG A 268 15.91 3.55 -8.39
C ARG A 268 15.94 2.09 -7.95
N TRP A 269 14.99 1.31 -8.44
CA TRP A 269 14.89 -0.12 -8.13
C TRP A 269 16.12 -0.89 -8.59
N LEU A 270 16.69 -0.47 -9.71
CA LEU A 270 17.81 -1.10 -10.36
C LEU A 270 18.81 -0.03 -10.78
N ASP A 271 20.06 -0.37 -10.60
CA ASP A 271 21.23 0.42 -10.98
C ASP A 271 22.15 -0.55 -11.75
N PRO A 272 22.88 -0.12 -12.79
CA PRO A 272 23.87 -0.96 -13.48
C PRO A 272 24.84 -1.72 -12.55
N LYS A 273 25.09 -1.23 -11.33
CA LYS A 273 25.91 -1.89 -10.31
C LYS A 273 25.13 -2.74 -9.30
N SER A 274 23.84 -2.99 -9.54
CA SER A 274 22.97 -3.73 -8.62
C SER A 274 23.31 -5.21 -8.60
N THR A 275 23.23 -5.80 -7.41
CA THR A 275 23.47 -7.22 -7.21
C THR A 275 22.31 -8.05 -7.75
N TYR A 276 22.57 -9.30 -8.12
CA TYR A 276 21.54 -10.27 -8.51
C TYR A 276 20.43 -10.41 -7.45
N MET A 277 20.75 -10.20 -6.17
CA MET A 277 19.79 -10.20 -5.07
C MET A 277 18.74 -9.08 -5.20
N ARG A 278 19.12 -7.89 -5.68
CA ARG A 278 18.16 -6.81 -5.93
C ARG A 278 17.21 -7.14 -7.07
N PHE A 279 17.72 -7.79 -8.10
CA PHE A 279 16.92 -8.25 -9.22
C PHE A 279 15.87 -9.30 -8.79
N LEU A 280 16.28 -10.28 -7.99
CA LEU A 280 15.35 -11.27 -7.41
C LEU A 280 14.31 -10.60 -6.50
N ALA A 281 14.71 -9.60 -5.72
CA ALA A 281 13.79 -8.83 -4.88
C ALA A 281 12.76 -8.03 -5.71
N VAL A 282 13.16 -7.47 -6.86
CA VAL A 282 12.20 -6.83 -7.77
C VAL A 282 11.22 -7.86 -8.35
N CYS A 283 11.69 -9.05 -8.74
CA CYS A 283 10.79 -10.13 -9.20
C CYS A 283 9.82 -10.56 -8.08
N GLN A 284 10.31 -10.66 -6.84
CA GLN A 284 9.47 -10.94 -5.67
C GLN A 284 8.39 -9.87 -5.47
N LEU A 285 8.72 -8.58 -5.64
CA LEU A 285 7.74 -7.50 -5.56
C LEU A 285 6.60 -7.67 -6.57
N VAL A 286 6.92 -8.04 -7.82
CA VAL A 286 5.90 -8.30 -8.86
C VAL A 286 4.98 -9.45 -8.43
N ILE A 287 5.54 -10.55 -7.92
CA ILE A 287 4.74 -11.70 -7.44
C ILE A 287 3.83 -11.30 -6.27
N PHE A 288 4.35 -10.57 -5.28
CA PHE A 288 3.56 -10.09 -4.14
C PHE A 288 2.41 -9.18 -4.56
N TRP A 289 2.63 -8.38 -5.62
CA TRP A 289 1.58 -7.57 -6.20
C TRP A 289 0.46 -8.42 -6.80
N GLN A 290 0.80 -9.40 -7.65
CA GLN A 290 -0.19 -10.31 -8.27
C GLN A 290 -1.01 -11.06 -7.22
N VAL A 291 -0.36 -11.58 -6.17
CA VAL A 291 -1.05 -12.32 -5.10
C VAL A 291 -2.04 -11.43 -4.37
N THR A 292 -1.67 -10.19 -4.08
CA THR A 292 -2.57 -9.23 -3.42
C THR A 292 -3.80 -8.95 -4.26
N GLU A 293 -3.62 -8.76 -5.57
CA GLU A 293 -4.73 -8.49 -6.48
C GLU A 293 -5.61 -9.73 -6.66
N LEU A 294 -5.02 -10.90 -6.88
CA LEU A 294 -5.75 -12.18 -6.92
C LEU A 294 -6.57 -12.42 -5.65
N ASN A 295 -6.00 -12.18 -4.46
CA ASN A 295 -6.74 -12.30 -3.20
C ASN A 295 -8.00 -11.44 -3.20
N THR A 296 -7.96 -10.24 -3.80
CA THR A 296 -9.14 -9.37 -3.90
C THR A 296 -10.25 -10.05 -4.69
N PHE A 297 -9.93 -10.64 -5.84
CA PHE A 297 -10.91 -11.32 -6.68
C PHE A 297 -11.41 -12.63 -6.06
N PHE A 298 -10.52 -13.42 -5.46
CA PHE A 298 -10.90 -14.66 -4.81
C PHE A 298 -11.76 -14.41 -3.57
N LEU A 299 -11.43 -13.44 -2.71
CA LEU A 299 -12.22 -13.16 -1.51
C LEU A 299 -13.65 -12.74 -1.86
N LYS A 300 -13.83 -11.86 -2.86
CA LYS A 300 -15.19 -11.48 -3.29
C LYS A 300 -15.95 -12.66 -3.90
N HIS A 301 -15.27 -13.56 -4.61
CA HIS A 301 -15.92 -14.68 -5.27
C HIS A 301 -16.31 -15.77 -4.25
N ILE A 302 -15.38 -16.16 -3.38
CA ILE A 302 -15.57 -17.23 -2.38
C ILE A 302 -16.64 -16.84 -1.36
N PHE A 303 -16.68 -15.57 -0.94
CA PHE A 303 -17.67 -15.09 0.03
C PHE A 303 -18.86 -14.38 -0.64
N GLU A 304 -19.07 -14.61 -1.93
CA GLU A 304 -20.24 -14.15 -2.69
C GLU A 304 -20.59 -12.67 -2.44
N MET A 305 -19.64 -11.78 -2.73
CA MET A 305 -19.83 -10.33 -2.61
C MET A 305 -19.86 -9.66 -3.99
N PRO A 306 -20.81 -8.74 -4.27
CA PRO A 306 -20.76 -7.95 -5.48
C PRO A 306 -19.54 -7.01 -5.49
N PRO A 307 -18.99 -6.65 -6.66
CA PRO A 307 -17.84 -5.73 -6.75
C PRO A 307 -18.07 -4.36 -6.10
N SER A 308 -19.32 -3.89 -6.09
CA SER A 308 -19.75 -2.63 -5.49
C SER A 308 -19.99 -2.71 -3.97
N HIS A 309 -19.82 -3.89 -3.35
CA HIS A 309 -20.09 -4.07 -1.93
C HIS A 309 -19.13 -3.21 -1.07
N PRO A 310 -19.62 -2.53 -0.01
CA PRO A 310 -18.79 -1.67 0.83
C PRO A 310 -17.56 -2.36 1.42
N VAL A 311 -17.67 -3.65 1.80
CA VAL A 311 -16.52 -4.41 2.33
C VAL A 311 -15.41 -4.54 1.29
N VAL A 312 -15.75 -4.75 0.02
CA VAL A 312 -14.77 -4.85 -1.08
C VAL A 312 -14.09 -3.51 -1.31
N ILE A 313 -14.87 -2.42 -1.37
CA ILE A 313 -14.35 -1.06 -1.60
C ILE A 313 -13.48 -0.58 -0.43
N VAL A 314 -13.96 -0.71 0.81
CA VAL A 314 -13.22 -0.32 2.01
C VAL A 314 -11.93 -1.13 2.12
N ARG A 315 -11.97 -2.44 1.85
CA ARG A 315 -10.78 -3.27 1.81
C ARG A 315 -9.78 -2.78 0.76
N LEU A 316 -10.21 -2.47 -0.46
CA LEU A 316 -9.33 -1.94 -1.52
C LEU A 316 -8.64 -0.65 -1.09
N ILE A 317 -9.38 0.27 -0.47
CA ILE A 317 -8.83 1.53 0.06
C ILE A 317 -7.80 1.24 1.16
N LEU A 318 -8.12 0.37 2.12
CA LEU A 318 -7.21 0.01 3.21
C LEU A 318 -5.93 -0.65 2.69
N ILE A 319 -6.04 -1.62 1.78
CA ILE A 319 -4.91 -2.28 1.16
C ILE A 319 -4.04 -1.25 0.42
N GLY A 320 -4.63 -0.32 -0.34
CA GLY A 320 -3.90 0.79 -0.97
C GLY A 320 -3.11 1.63 0.05
N LEU A 321 -3.76 2.01 1.17
CA LEU A 321 -3.13 2.78 2.25
C LEU A 321 -2.02 2.01 2.99
N PHE A 322 -2.16 0.70 3.17
CA PHE A 322 -1.13 -0.16 3.77
C PHE A 322 0.06 -0.35 2.84
N THR A 323 -0.21 -0.46 1.54
CA THR A 323 0.80 -0.72 0.50
C THR A 323 1.76 0.44 0.34
N ALA A 324 1.28 1.68 0.43
CA ALA A 324 2.13 2.87 0.25
C ALA A 324 3.37 2.91 1.18
N PRO A 325 3.23 2.83 2.53
CA PRO A 325 4.37 2.74 3.44
C PRO A 325 5.13 1.42 3.29
N SER A 326 4.44 0.32 2.97
CA SER A 326 5.07 -1.01 2.79
C SER A 326 6.05 -1.04 1.62
N VAL A 327 5.67 -0.53 0.44
CA VAL A 327 6.53 -0.44 -0.74
C VAL A 327 7.75 0.43 -0.45
N ARG A 328 7.57 1.54 0.29
CA ARG A 328 8.70 2.39 0.70
C ARG A 328 9.67 1.66 1.64
N GLN A 329 9.16 0.93 2.63
CA GLN A 329 9.98 0.14 3.55
C GLN A 329 10.68 -1.01 2.82
N TYR A 330 10.00 -1.69 1.90
CA TYR A 330 10.57 -2.74 1.05
C TYR A 330 11.69 -2.18 0.18
N TYR A 331 11.47 -1.05 -0.49
CA TYR A 331 12.49 -0.36 -1.28
C TYR A 331 13.75 -0.08 -0.46
N ILE A 332 13.61 0.47 0.75
CA ILE A 332 14.78 0.77 1.61
C ILE A 332 15.47 -0.53 2.03
N TYR A 333 14.71 -1.58 2.38
CA TYR A 333 15.26 -2.87 2.77
C TYR A 333 16.14 -3.51 1.68
N ILE A 334 15.74 -3.40 0.40
CA ILE A 334 16.48 -4.03 -0.71
C ILE A 334 17.61 -3.13 -1.26
N THR A 335 17.50 -1.80 -1.10
CA THR A 335 18.47 -0.85 -1.64
C THR A 335 19.53 -0.44 -0.63
N ASP A 336 19.18 -0.24 0.64
CA ASP A 336 20.12 0.19 1.67
C ASP A 336 20.84 -1.01 2.30
N THR A 337 22.14 -1.08 2.09
CA THR A 337 22.99 -2.14 2.67
C THR A 337 23.01 -2.17 4.20
N GLN A 338 22.69 -1.06 4.87
CA GLN A 338 22.62 -0.95 6.33
C GLN A 338 21.28 -1.46 6.88
N CYS A 339 20.23 -1.49 6.05
CA CYS A 339 18.93 -2.00 6.44
C CYS A 339 18.93 -3.54 6.35
N LYS A 340 18.99 -4.22 7.50
CA LYS A 340 18.99 -5.70 7.57
C LYS A 340 17.65 -6.31 7.97
N ARG A 341 16.66 -5.48 8.28
CA ARG A 341 15.35 -5.91 8.77
C ARG A 341 14.25 -5.28 7.93
N VAL A 342 13.23 -6.07 7.62
CA VAL A 342 12.03 -5.57 6.94
C VAL A 342 11.32 -4.58 7.86
N GLY A 343 10.81 -3.49 7.31
CA GLY A 343 10.04 -2.50 8.06
C GLY A 343 8.74 -3.09 8.62
N THR A 344 8.24 -2.51 9.72
CA THR A 344 7.12 -3.09 10.48
C THR A 344 5.83 -3.16 9.67
N GLN A 345 5.50 -2.11 8.91
CA GLN A 345 4.32 -2.08 8.04
C GLN A 345 4.44 -3.12 6.93
N CYS A 346 5.60 -3.18 6.26
CA CYS A 346 5.84 -4.16 5.20
C CYS A 346 5.72 -5.60 5.71
N TRP A 347 6.16 -5.85 6.94
CA TRP A 347 5.98 -7.16 7.57
C TRP A 347 4.51 -7.48 7.84
N VAL A 348 3.76 -6.55 8.44
CA VAL A 348 2.31 -6.73 8.71
C VAL A 348 1.54 -6.92 7.42
N TYR A 349 1.85 -6.14 6.39
CA TYR A 349 1.23 -6.26 5.07
C TYR A 349 1.53 -7.61 4.41
N GLY A 350 2.78 -8.11 4.52
CA GLY A 350 3.11 -9.48 4.10
C GLY A 350 2.28 -10.53 4.84
N GLY A 351 2.07 -10.35 6.14
CA GLY A 351 1.18 -11.19 6.95
C GLY A 351 -0.27 -11.14 6.45
N ILE A 352 -0.80 -9.95 6.14
CA ILE A 352 -2.15 -9.77 5.57
C ILE A 352 -2.28 -10.53 4.26
N MET A 353 -1.38 -10.29 3.31
CA MET A 353 -1.41 -10.94 1.98
C MET A 353 -1.38 -12.47 2.09
N VAL A 354 -0.54 -13.03 2.96
CA VAL A 354 -0.45 -14.48 3.16
C VAL A 354 -1.70 -15.03 3.85
N THR A 355 -2.20 -14.37 4.89
CA THR A 355 -3.41 -14.83 5.61
C THR A 355 -4.65 -14.78 4.73
N GLU A 356 -4.78 -13.76 3.87
CA GLU A 356 -5.85 -13.71 2.87
C GLU A 356 -5.76 -14.86 1.87
N ALA A 357 -4.56 -15.16 1.36
CA ALA A 357 -4.37 -16.28 0.44
C ALA A 357 -4.75 -17.61 1.11
N ILE A 358 -4.37 -17.81 2.38
CA ILE A 358 -4.79 -18.98 3.17
C ILE A 358 -6.31 -19.01 3.34
N LEU A 359 -6.94 -17.86 3.63
CA LEU A 359 -8.38 -17.77 3.81
C LEU A 359 -9.12 -18.15 2.51
N CYS A 360 -8.62 -17.71 1.35
CA CYS A 360 -9.12 -18.12 0.04
C CYS A 360 -9.00 -19.63 -0.15
N ILE A 361 -7.80 -20.21 0.02
CA ILE A 361 -7.56 -21.64 -0.18
C ILE A 361 -8.42 -22.49 0.78
N LYS A 362 -8.52 -22.08 2.05
CA LYS A 362 -9.25 -22.81 3.07
C LYS A 362 -10.75 -22.86 2.80
N ASN A 363 -11.35 -21.74 2.40
CA ASN A 363 -12.81 -21.61 2.24
C ASN A 363 -13.28 -21.87 0.81
N GLY A 364 -12.39 -21.77 -0.19
CA GLY A 364 -12.66 -22.06 -1.58
C GLY A 364 -12.26 -23.47 -2.02
N LYS A 365 -12.31 -24.49 -1.15
CA LYS A 365 -11.81 -25.84 -1.48
C LYS A 365 -12.41 -26.41 -2.76
N GLU A 366 -13.73 -26.34 -2.91
CA GLU A 366 -14.44 -26.82 -4.12
C GLU A 366 -14.02 -26.07 -5.39
N LEU A 367 -13.68 -24.78 -5.25
CA LEU A 367 -13.17 -23.97 -6.34
C LEU A 367 -11.74 -24.42 -6.70
N PHE A 368 -10.86 -24.50 -5.70
CA PHE A 368 -9.47 -24.88 -5.89
C PHE A 368 -9.27 -26.36 -6.25
N GLU A 369 -10.25 -27.24 -6.02
CA GLU A 369 -10.25 -28.61 -6.54
C GLU A 369 -10.24 -28.66 -8.07
N ARG A 370 -10.79 -27.63 -8.73
CA ARG A 370 -10.78 -27.49 -10.20
C ARG A 370 -9.47 -26.88 -10.72
N THR A 371 -8.53 -26.58 -9.82
CA THR A 371 -7.26 -25.94 -10.17
C THR A 371 -6.45 -26.83 -11.09
N GLN A 372 -6.14 -26.30 -12.27
CA GLN A 372 -5.21 -26.94 -13.18
C GLN A 372 -3.77 -26.64 -12.73
N SER A 373 -3.14 -27.59 -12.04
CA SER A 373 -1.78 -27.43 -11.50
C SER A 373 -0.76 -27.05 -12.59
N THR A 374 -0.94 -27.55 -13.81
CA THR A 374 -0.14 -27.17 -14.98
C THR A 374 -0.24 -25.67 -15.27
N ASN A 375 -1.44 -25.07 -15.19
CA ASN A 375 -1.62 -23.64 -15.44
C ASN A 375 -0.92 -22.80 -14.39
N ILE A 376 -0.96 -23.21 -13.12
CA ILE A 376 -0.23 -22.50 -12.05
C ILE A 376 1.29 -22.55 -12.28
N ILE A 377 1.83 -23.72 -12.64
CA ILE A 377 3.27 -23.85 -12.90
C ILE A 377 3.67 -23.01 -14.11
N VAL A 378 2.91 -23.11 -15.21
CA VAL A 378 3.13 -22.31 -16.42
C VAL A 378 3.02 -20.83 -16.12
N TRP A 379 2.01 -20.41 -15.36
CA TRP A 379 1.83 -19.04 -14.90
C TRP A 379 3.04 -18.55 -14.10
N LEU A 380 3.54 -19.32 -13.12
CA LEU A 380 4.74 -18.96 -12.35
C LEU A 380 6.00 -18.87 -13.21
N LEU A 381 6.15 -19.74 -14.22
CA LEU A 381 7.28 -19.70 -15.14
C LEU A 381 7.21 -18.47 -16.06
N ILE A 382 6.04 -18.17 -16.62
CA ILE A 382 5.80 -16.96 -17.42
C ILE A 382 6.02 -15.72 -16.55
N GLN A 383 5.56 -15.75 -15.30
CA GLN A 383 5.74 -14.69 -14.33
C GLN A 383 7.21 -14.35 -14.13
N LEU A 384 8.04 -15.37 -13.91
CA LEU A 384 9.47 -15.21 -13.76
C LEU A 384 10.10 -14.68 -15.05
N PHE A 385 9.75 -15.27 -16.20
CA PHE A 385 10.31 -14.91 -17.50
C PHE A 385 9.99 -13.46 -17.90
N VAL A 386 8.73 -13.05 -17.87
CA VAL A 386 8.30 -11.69 -18.24
C VAL A 386 8.89 -10.67 -17.26
N SER A 387 8.93 -10.97 -15.96
CA SER A 387 9.60 -10.11 -14.98
C SER A 387 11.07 -9.91 -15.33
N VAL A 388 11.78 -10.99 -15.70
CA VAL A 388 13.18 -10.91 -16.13
C VAL A 388 13.34 -10.08 -17.39
N VAL A 389 12.54 -10.34 -18.43
CA VAL A 389 12.61 -9.66 -19.72
C VAL A 389 12.35 -8.17 -19.60
N PHE A 390 11.31 -7.75 -18.90
CA PHE A 390 10.98 -6.33 -18.77
C PHE A 390 12.00 -5.59 -17.90
N VAL A 391 12.44 -6.22 -16.81
CA VAL A 391 13.41 -5.62 -15.91
C VAL A 391 14.78 -5.49 -16.59
N TYR A 392 15.26 -6.56 -17.22
CA TYR A 392 16.55 -6.58 -17.90
C TYR A 392 16.51 -5.76 -19.20
N GLY A 393 15.44 -5.89 -19.98
CA GLY A 393 15.21 -5.12 -21.20
C GLY A 393 15.15 -3.62 -20.94
N TYR A 394 14.49 -3.19 -19.86
CA TYR A 394 14.51 -1.78 -19.46
C TYR A 394 15.92 -1.32 -19.05
N MET A 395 16.69 -2.14 -18.32
CA MET A 395 18.08 -1.81 -18.00
C MET A 395 18.95 -1.66 -19.26
N LEU A 396 18.78 -2.55 -20.25
CA LEU A 396 19.48 -2.44 -21.53
C LEU A 396 19.05 -1.18 -22.30
N TRP A 397 17.74 -0.93 -22.38
CA TRP A 397 17.21 0.27 -23.03
C TRP A 397 17.79 1.54 -22.42
N HIS A 398 17.82 1.65 -21.09
CA HIS A 398 18.40 2.80 -20.41
C HIS A 398 19.91 2.93 -20.69
N LYS A 399 20.65 1.81 -20.71
CA LYS A 399 22.09 1.80 -21.00
C LYS A 399 22.40 2.30 -22.41
N TYR A 400 21.62 1.88 -23.41
CA TYR A 400 21.90 2.17 -24.82
C TYR A 400 21.24 3.44 -25.36
N PHE A 401 20.05 3.81 -24.87
CA PHE A 401 19.26 4.92 -25.44
C PHE A 401 19.14 6.16 -24.54
N GLN A 402 19.39 6.05 -23.23
CA GLN A 402 19.36 7.20 -22.31
C GLN A 402 20.75 7.58 -21.76
N GLY A 403 21.74 6.69 -21.84
CA GLY A 403 23.12 6.96 -21.46
C GLY A 403 23.80 8.09 -22.24
N GLU A 404 23.32 8.44 -23.44
CA GLU A 404 23.83 9.58 -24.21
C GLU A 404 23.26 10.93 -23.73
N CYS A 405 22.09 10.95 -23.09
CA CYS A 405 21.41 12.20 -22.71
C CYS A 405 21.86 12.73 -21.34
N ASP A 406 22.30 11.84 -20.43
CA ASP A 406 22.79 12.22 -19.09
C ASP A 406 24.21 12.84 -19.11
N ILE A 407 24.95 12.73 -20.22
CA ILE A 407 26.26 13.39 -20.40
C ILE A 407 26.07 14.91 -20.69
N ALA A 408 24.87 15.34 -21.09
CA ALA A 408 24.57 16.74 -21.44
C ALA A 408 23.93 17.55 -20.29
N SER A 409 23.64 16.96 -19.13
CA SER A 409 23.04 17.67 -18.00
C SER A 409 24.07 17.93 -16.90
N PRO A 410 24.38 19.19 -16.55
CA PRO A 410 25.32 19.47 -15.48
C PRO A 410 24.71 19.03 -14.15
N ALA A 411 25.19 17.89 -13.65
CA ALA A 411 24.94 17.43 -12.30
C ALA A 411 25.24 18.58 -11.33
N LYS A 412 24.19 19.20 -10.78
CA LYS A 412 24.33 20.13 -9.67
C LYS A 412 24.86 19.33 -8.49
N MET A 413 26.14 19.55 -8.22
CA MET A 413 26.81 19.28 -6.96
C MET A 413 25.87 19.68 -5.82
N ALA A 414 25.32 18.69 -5.11
CA ALA A 414 24.86 18.95 -3.76
C ALA A 414 26.11 19.34 -2.96
N PRO A 415 26.18 20.55 -2.35
CA PRO A 415 27.32 20.89 -1.53
C PRO A 415 27.41 19.87 -0.38
N PRO A 416 28.62 19.44 0.01
CA PRO A 416 28.78 18.53 1.13
C PRO A 416 28.12 19.15 2.36
N VAL A 417 27.28 18.35 3.03
CA VAL A 417 26.65 18.74 4.31
C VAL A 417 27.74 19.27 5.24
N PRO A 418 27.65 20.51 5.75
CA PRO A 418 28.65 21.08 6.62
C PRO A 418 28.88 20.18 7.83
N THR A 419 30.14 19.86 8.12
CA THR A 419 30.60 18.96 9.20
C THR A 419 30.01 19.33 10.57
N LYS A 420 29.58 20.58 10.76
CA LYS A 420 28.90 21.09 11.96
C LYS A 420 27.51 20.47 12.21
N ILE A 421 26.73 20.13 11.18
CA ILE A 421 25.40 19.50 11.33
C ILE A 421 25.55 18.04 11.80
N ARG A 422 26.57 17.34 11.29
CA ARG A 422 26.90 15.96 11.70
C ARG A 422 27.39 15.88 13.15
N GLN A 423 28.04 16.94 13.66
CA GLN A 423 28.44 17.04 15.07
C GLN A 423 27.27 17.43 15.99
N ARG A 424 26.32 18.26 15.52
CA ARG A 424 25.13 18.64 16.30
C ARG A 424 24.20 17.45 16.54
N ASN A 425 23.91 16.66 15.51
CA ASN A 425 23.09 15.45 15.64
C ASN A 425 23.76 14.38 16.53
N ARG A 426 25.11 14.30 16.54
CA ARG A 426 25.86 13.41 17.45
C ARG A 426 25.89 13.89 18.90
N ARG A 427 25.76 15.19 19.16
CA ARG A 427 25.65 15.75 20.52
C ARG A 427 24.25 15.55 21.09
N GLN A 428 23.20 15.82 20.32
CA GLN A 428 21.80 15.56 20.73
C GLN A 428 21.56 14.07 21.04
N LEU A 429 22.03 13.15 20.19
CA LEU A 429 21.96 11.71 20.45
C LEU A 429 22.81 11.23 21.65
N ARG A 430 23.74 12.04 22.17
CA ARG A 430 24.50 11.74 23.41
C ARG A 430 23.84 12.32 24.65
N GLU A 431 23.13 13.44 24.53
CA GLU A 431 22.42 14.08 25.64
C GLU A 431 21.13 13.31 25.98
N ASP A 432 20.43 12.76 24.99
CA ASP A 432 19.22 11.93 25.22
C ASP A 432 19.52 10.50 25.73
N ALA A 433 20.79 10.10 25.77
CA ALA A 433 21.22 8.74 26.12
C ALA A 433 21.84 8.61 27.53
N SER A 434 21.70 9.62 28.40
CA SER A 434 22.18 9.57 29.78
C SER A 434 21.02 9.39 30.77
N PRO A 435 20.66 8.15 31.16
CA PRO A 435 19.82 7.95 32.33
C PRO A 435 20.69 8.05 33.60
N TYR A 436 20.17 8.78 34.59
CA TYR A 436 20.44 8.62 36.04
C TYR A 436 21.92 8.43 36.45
N LYS A 437 22.55 9.49 36.95
CA LYS A 437 23.64 9.36 37.91
C LYS A 437 23.05 9.65 39.29
N ASP A 438 23.27 8.70 40.18
CA ASP A 438 22.98 8.77 41.60
C ASP A 438 23.52 10.06 42.23
N ASP A 439 22.66 10.71 43.02
CA ASP A 439 22.97 11.30 44.34
C ASP A 439 21.70 11.24 45.20
#